data_AF-A0A0W8FKQ1-F1
#
_entry.id   AF-A0A0W8FKQ1-F1
#
_cell.length_a   1.000
_cell.length_b   1.000
_cell.length_c   1.000
_cell.angle_alpha   90.00
_cell.angle_beta   90.00
_cell.angle_gamma   90.00
#
_symmetry.space_group_name_H-M   'P 1'
#
loop_
_entity.id
_entity.type
_entity.pdbx_description
1 polymer ?
#
loop_
_entity_poly.entity_id
_entity_poly.type
_entity_poly.pdbx_seq_one_letter_code
_entity_poly.pdbx_strand_id
1 'polypeptide(L)'
;MQNNNSLKNVLKPAYLTRALLFLVACYIIFWVVTHFFWWLLIEKAGIRITSLAPQYWPAFIFVFVFFFLPCLYFFCSWVAKRFLTINYSKLVLYMGCTFFGAMWYEIILDTLFVKFVGQPGWLYKIWPVHYGYTSGVGMFMWPLYGFFVFCMNSAIETNPKLAYLNNNAAKTYLFALDAMALEILANIFSILIFHTYLFYYLPGDLRHFTTIQIFIPYLFACGLGATTSLFLERLKKNHFIIGLFFYLAGVISLFWLA
;
A
#
# COMPACT_ATOMS: atom_id res chain seq x y z
N MET A 1 -13.86 10.99 24.39
CA MET A 1 -14.62 11.85 23.45
C MET A 1 -13.63 12.77 22.75
N GLN A 2 -13.30 12.51 21.50
CA GLN A 2 -12.44 13.42 20.71
C GLN A 2 -13.23 14.68 20.38
N ASN A 3 -12.61 15.84 20.61
CA ASN A 3 -13.19 17.16 20.50
C ASN A 3 -13.68 17.46 19.07
N ASN A 4 -14.99 17.66 18.89
CA ASN A 4 -15.63 18.03 17.60
C ASN A 4 -15.09 19.34 16.98
N ASN A 5 -14.25 20.10 17.70
CA ASN A 5 -13.57 21.27 17.17
C ASN A 5 -12.38 20.94 16.24
N SER A 6 -11.87 19.70 16.20
CA SER A 6 -10.74 19.35 15.32
C SER A 6 -11.14 19.35 13.84
N LEU A 7 -12.33 18.85 13.52
CA LEU A 7 -12.83 18.76 12.13
C LEU A 7 -13.08 20.13 11.52
N LYS A 8 -13.61 21.08 12.31
CA LYS A 8 -13.77 22.49 11.91
C LYS A 8 -12.44 23.20 11.67
N ASN A 9 -11.38 22.80 12.36
CA ASN A 9 -10.04 23.36 12.15
C ASN A 9 -9.36 22.83 10.88
N VAL A 10 -9.61 21.56 10.52
CA VAL A 10 -9.07 20.95 9.27
C VAL A 10 -9.69 21.58 8.02
N LEU A 11 -10.96 22.00 8.09
CA LEU A 11 -11.66 22.68 6.99
C LEU A 11 -11.33 24.17 6.84
N LYS A 12 -10.45 24.73 7.69
CA LYS A 12 -10.01 26.11 7.51
C LYS A 12 -9.20 26.22 6.21
N PRO A 13 -9.42 27.27 5.39
CA PRO A 13 -8.76 27.43 4.09
C PRO A 13 -7.24 27.24 4.14
N ALA A 14 -6.58 27.78 5.17
CA ALA A 14 -5.13 27.67 5.31
C ALA A 14 -4.61 26.23 5.46
N TYR A 15 -5.32 25.35 6.17
CA TYR A 15 -4.92 23.94 6.30
C TYR A 15 -5.22 23.15 5.03
N LEU A 16 -6.35 23.45 4.37
CA LEU A 16 -6.69 22.86 3.08
C LEU A 16 -5.65 23.22 2.01
N THR A 17 -5.25 24.49 1.93
CA THR A 17 -4.20 24.94 1.00
C THR A 17 -2.87 24.25 1.27
N ARG A 18 -2.47 24.10 2.55
CA ARG A 18 -1.24 23.37 2.90
C ARG A 18 -1.29 21.90 2.51
N ALA A 19 -2.42 21.23 2.74
CA ALA A 19 -2.61 19.84 2.35
C ALA A 19 -2.59 19.66 0.83
N LEU A 20 -3.19 20.59 0.08
CA LEU A 20 -3.15 20.61 -1.38
C LEU A 20 -1.73 20.85 -1.90
N LEU A 21 -1.01 21.83 -1.37
CA LEU A 21 0.38 22.10 -1.76
C LEU A 21 1.29 20.90 -1.46
N PHE A 22 1.07 20.24 -0.33
CA PHE A 22 1.81 19.02 0.02
C PHE A 22 1.50 17.88 -0.95
N LEU A 23 0.22 17.68 -1.31
CA LEU A 23 -0.17 16.70 -2.31
C LEU A 23 0.48 16.98 -3.68
N VAL A 24 0.48 18.25 -4.10
CA VAL A 24 1.13 18.68 -5.35
C VAL A 24 2.63 18.40 -5.30
N ALA A 25 3.29 18.70 -4.17
CA ALA A 25 4.71 18.39 -3.99
C ALA A 25 4.98 16.88 -4.07
N CYS A 26 4.16 16.05 -3.41
CA CYS A 26 4.26 14.60 -3.51
C CYS A 26 4.04 14.10 -4.94
N TYR A 27 3.05 14.65 -5.66
CA TYR A 27 2.82 14.32 -7.06
C TYR A 27 4.02 14.68 -7.94
N ILE A 28 4.61 15.86 -7.76
CA ILE A 28 5.83 16.26 -8.49
C ILE A 28 6.97 15.27 -8.21
N ILE A 29 7.16 14.86 -6.96
CA ILE A 29 8.16 13.86 -6.59
C ILE A 29 7.88 12.53 -7.31
N PHE A 30 6.65 12.02 -7.24
CA PHE A 30 6.27 10.79 -7.93
C PHE A 30 6.44 10.90 -9.44
N TRP A 31 6.10 12.04 -10.03
CA TRP A 31 6.29 12.31 -11.45
C TRP A 31 7.76 12.26 -11.83
N VAL A 32 8.64 12.95 -11.09
CA VAL A 32 10.09 12.94 -11.33
C VAL A 32 10.66 11.52 -11.19
N VAL A 33 10.29 10.80 -10.12
CA VAL A 33 10.78 9.45 -9.87
C VAL A 33 10.35 8.50 -10.99
N THR A 34 9.06 8.47 -11.35
CA THR A 34 8.55 7.59 -12.40
C THR A 34 9.14 7.89 -13.76
N HIS A 35 9.32 9.17 -14.12
CA HIS A 35 9.97 9.55 -15.37
C HIS A 35 11.47 9.22 -15.39
N PHE A 36 12.17 9.45 -14.29
CA PHE A 36 13.58 9.10 -14.17
C PHE A 36 13.80 7.60 -14.32
N PHE A 37 13.01 6.77 -13.63
CA PHE A 37 13.13 5.32 -13.73
C PHE A 37 12.65 4.77 -15.07
N TRP A 38 11.63 5.38 -15.69
CA TRP A 38 11.25 5.06 -17.07
C TRP A 38 12.41 5.29 -18.03
N TRP A 39 13.00 6.49 -18.01
CA TRP A 39 14.16 6.82 -18.82
C TRP A 39 15.33 5.87 -18.56
N LEU A 40 15.64 5.59 -17.29
CA LEU A 40 16.76 4.72 -16.91
C LEU A 40 16.57 3.27 -17.36
N LEU A 41 15.41 2.67 -17.05
CA LEU A 41 15.17 1.25 -17.28
C LEU A 41 14.80 0.94 -18.73
N ILE A 42 13.91 1.74 -19.32
CA ILE A 42 13.35 1.45 -20.63
C ILE A 42 14.19 2.08 -21.74
N GLU A 43 14.45 3.38 -21.66
CA GLU A 43 15.12 4.11 -22.74
C GLU A 43 16.63 3.89 -22.73
N LYS A 44 17.25 3.91 -21.54
CA LYS A 44 18.71 3.82 -21.40
C LYS A 44 19.22 2.39 -21.28
N ALA A 45 18.60 1.55 -20.45
CA ALA A 45 18.98 0.15 -20.29
C ALA A 45 18.34 -0.79 -21.33
N GLY A 46 17.32 -0.32 -22.07
CA GLY A 46 16.69 -1.09 -23.15
C GLY A 46 15.81 -2.25 -22.65
N ILE A 47 15.36 -2.21 -21.39
CA ILE A 47 14.49 -3.26 -20.84
C ILE A 47 13.16 -3.22 -21.60
N ARG A 48 12.82 -4.36 -22.21
CA ARG A 48 11.52 -4.55 -22.86
C ARG A 48 10.55 -5.19 -21.88
N ILE A 49 9.42 -4.52 -21.66
CA ILE A 49 8.37 -5.03 -20.79
C ILE A 49 7.65 -6.19 -21.49
N THR A 50 7.59 -7.34 -20.82
CA THR A 50 7.01 -8.58 -21.31
C THR A 50 6.10 -9.20 -20.25
N SER A 51 5.27 -10.17 -20.63
CA SER A 51 4.49 -10.94 -19.65
C SER A 51 5.37 -11.96 -18.96
N LEU A 52 5.36 -11.99 -17.62
CA LEU A 52 6.02 -13.05 -16.88
C LEU A 52 5.33 -14.39 -17.14
N ALA A 53 6.11 -15.40 -17.56
CA ALA A 53 5.55 -16.73 -17.81
C ALA A 53 4.99 -17.33 -16.50
N PRO A 54 3.81 -17.98 -16.52
CA PRO A 54 3.10 -18.38 -15.31
C PRO A 54 3.95 -19.19 -14.33
N GLN A 55 4.83 -20.06 -14.80
CA GLN A 55 5.68 -20.89 -13.92
C GLN A 55 6.63 -20.09 -12.99
N TYR A 56 6.89 -18.81 -13.27
CA TYR A 56 7.82 -17.98 -12.51
C TYR A 56 7.16 -17.17 -11.39
N TRP A 57 5.83 -17.20 -11.23
CA TRP A 57 5.19 -16.46 -10.15
C TRP A 57 5.68 -16.85 -8.74
N PRO A 58 6.00 -18.13 -8.41
CA PRO A 58 6.50 -18.45 -7.07
C PRO A 58 7.88 -17.84 -6.83
N ALA A 59 8.75 -17.84 -7.84
CA ALA A 59 10.05 -17.20 -7.78
C ALA A 59 9.92 -15.68 -7.61
N PHE A 60 8.97 -15.06 -8.32
CA PHE A 60 8.64 -13.64 -8.12
C PHE A 60 8.30 -13.35 -6.66
N ILE A 61 7.36 -14.10 -6.07
CA ILE A 61 6.95 -13.90 -4.66
C ILE A 61 8.13 -14.07 -3.72
N PHE A 62 8.93 -15.12 -3.91
CA PHE A 62 10.11 -15.35 -3.08
C PHE A 62 11.07 -14.15 -3.13
N VAL A 63 11.51 -13.74 -4.33
CA VAL A 63 12.45 -12.62 -4.45
C VAL A 63 11.82 -11.32 -3.96
N PHE A 64 10.54 -11.07 -4.24
CA PHE A 64 9.82 -9.89 -3.78
C PHE A 64 9.79 -9.80 -2.25
N VAL A 65 9.36 -10.87 -1.56
CA VAL A 65 9.28 -10.87 -0.09
C VAL A 65 10.66 -10.77 0.54
N PHE A 66 11.64 -11.54 0.07
CA PHE A 66 13.00 -11.51 0.63
C PHE A 66 13.74 -10.19 0.35
N PHE A 67 13.38 -9.48 -0.70
CA PHE A 67 13.89 -8.14 -0.97
C PHE A 67 13.19 -7.08 -0.09
N PHE A 68 11.86 -7.00 -0.14
CA PHE A 68 11.13 -5.92 0.52
C PHE A 68 11.03 -6.07 2.04
N LEU A 69 10.88 -7.29 2.59
CA LEU A 69 10.77 -7.48 4.04
C LEU A 69 11.93 -6.87 4.84
N PRO A 70 13.22 -7.15 4.55
CA PRO A 70 14.32 -6.51 5.25
C PRO A 70 14.38 -5.01 4.96
N CYS A 71 14.18 -4.58 3.72
CA CYS A 71 14.19 -3.15 3.36
C CYS A 71 13.17 -2.35 4.17
N LEU A 72 11.93 -2.84 4.27
CA LEU A 72 10.87 -2.21 5.04
C LEU A 72 11.20 -2.20 6.55
N TYR A 73 11.73 -3.30 7.08
CA TYR A 73 12.13 -3.37 8.50
C TYR A 73 13.24 -2.38 8.83
N PHE A 74 14.30 -2.34 8.03
CA PHE A 74 15.44 -1.45 8.25
C PHE A 74 15.06 0.01 8.01
N PHE A 75 14.22 0.30 7.02
CA PHE A 75 13.68 1.64 6.82
C PHE A 75 12.90 2.12 8.05
N CYS A 76 11.94 1.33 8.54
CA CYS A 76 11.16 1.69 9.72
C CYS A 76 12.03 1.77 10.99
N SER A 77 13.04 0.92 11.13
CA SER A 77 14.01 0.98 12.24
C SER A 77 14.89 2.24 12.15
N TRP A 78 15.27 2.66 10.95
CA TRP A 78 15.98 3.91 10.73
C TRP A 78 15.10 5.12 11.08
N VAL A 79 13.84 5.12 10.65
CA VAL A 79 12.83 6.14 11.04
C VAL A 79 12.65 6.18 12.57
N ALA A 80 12.64 5.02 13.24
CA ALA A 80 12.58 4.90 14.69
C ALA A 80 13.88 5.29 15.41
N LYS A 81 15.00 5.39 14.67
CA LYS A 81 16.38 5.54 15.18
C LYS A 81 16.85 4.42 16.10
N ARG A 82 16.23 3.24 15.98
CA ARG A 82 16.56 2.03 16.75
C ARG A 82 15.93 0.81 16.08
N PHE A 83 16.47 -0.37 16.38
CA PHE A 83 15.84 -1.62 15.96
C PHE A 83 14.47 -1.78 16.62
N LEU A 84 13.46 -2.08 15.81
CA LEU A 84 12.09 -2.26 16.26
C LEU A 84 11.91 -3.64 16.90
N THR A 85 11.24 -3.66 18.06
CA THR A 85 10.80 -4.89 18.72
C THR A 85 9.50 -5.39 18.11
N ILE A 86 9.46 -6.64 17.65
CA ILE A 86 8.30 -7.21 16.99
C ILE A 86 7.37 -7.88 18.01
N ASN A 87 6.16 -7.34 18.15
CA ASN A 87 5.07 -8.01 18.85
C ASN A 87 4.31 -8.88 17.84
N TYR A 88 4.57 -10.19 17.84
CA TYR A 88 4.00 -11.12 16.87
C TYR A 88 2.46 -11.11 16.84
N SER A 89 1.80 -11.01 18.00
CA SER A 89 0.34 -11.00 18.08
C SER A 89 -0.26 -9.78 17.38
N LYS A 90 0.33 -8.60 17.57
CA LYS A 90 -0.09 -7.38 16.85
C LYS A 90 0.33 -7.44 15.38
N LEU A 91 1.51 -7.95 15.07
CA LEU A 91 1.97 -8.05 13.69
C LEU A 91 1.00 -8.90 12.84
N VAL A 92 0.63 -10.09 13.31
CA VAL A 92 -0.31 -10.99 12.61
C VAL A 92 -1.67 -10.33 12.42
N LEU A 93 -2.14 -9.56 13.41
CA LEU A 93 -3.35 -8.75 13.29
C LEU A 93 -3.27 -7.75 12.12
N TYR A 94 -2.22 -6.95 12.08
CA TYR A 94 -2.01 -5.97 11.01
C TYR A 94 -1.91 -6.65 9.64
N MET A 95 -1.08 -7.69 9.53
CA MET A 95 -0.90 -8.45 8.29
C MET A 95 -2.23 -9.03 7.76
N GLY A 96 -3.01 -9.68 8.62
CA GLY A 96 -4.27 -10.30 8.25
C GLY A 96 -5.35 -9.29 7.89
N CYS A 97 -5.52 -8.23 8.71
CA CYS A 97 -6.51 -7.19 8.44
C CYS A 97 -6.20 -6.38 7.18
N THR A 98 -4.93 -6.05 6.95
CA THR A 98 -4.51 -5.35 5.72
C THR A 98 -4.79 -6.21 4.50
N PHE A 99 -4.46 -7.50 4.53
CA PHE A 99 -4.76 -8.39 3.42
C PHE A 99 -6.26 -8.51 3.13
N PHE A 100 -7.06 -8.85 4.14
CA PHE A 100 -8.51 -8.95 3.98
C PHE A 100 -9.13 -7.64 3.48
N GLY A 101 -8.74 -6.52 4.09
CA GLY A 101 -9.22 -5.19 3.72
C GLY A 101 -8.85 -4.83 2.29
N ALA A 102 -7.59 -5.05 1.90
CA ALA A 102 -7.12 -4.79 0.55
C ALA A 102 -7.87 -5.63 -0.48
N MET A 103 -8.04 -6.93 -0.26
CA MET A 103 -8.76 -7.81 -1.19
C MET A 103 -10.16 -7.30 -1.55
N TRP A 104 -10.96 -6.94 -0.55
CA TRP A 104 -12.29 -6.39 -0.78
C TRP A 104 -12.23 -4.99 -1.38
N TYR A 105 -11.28 -4.19 -0.93
CA TYR A 105 -11.12 -2.83 -1.40
C TYR A 105 -10.77 -2.78 -2.89
N GLU A 106 -9.86 -3.64 -3.36
CA GLU A 106 -9.49 -3.77 -4.77
C GLU A 106 -10.69 -4.11 -5.64
N ILE A 107 -11.46 -5.14 -5.25
CA ILE A 107 -12.64 -5.59 -6.01
C ILE A 107 -13.69 -4.47 -6.08
N ILE A 108 -13.99 -3.84 -4.94
CA ILE A 108 -14.97 -2.75 -4.88
C ILE A 108 -14.48 -1.56 -5.72
N LEU A 109 -13.24 -1.14 -5.52
CA LEU A 109 -12.71 0.04 -6.17
C LEU A 109 -12.65 -0.15 -7.69
N ASP A 110 -12.15 -1.29 -8.16
CA ASP A 110 -12.05 -1.53 -9.59
C ASP A 110 -13.44 -1.65 -10.25
N THR A 111 -14.41 -2.27 -9.56
CA THR A 111 -15.82 -2.26 -9.99
C THR A 111 -16.37 -0.84 -10.12
N LEU A 112 -16.01 0.07 -9.19
CA LEU A 112 -16.40 1.48 -9.26
C LEU A 112 -15.69 2.20 -10.42
N PHE A 113 -14.41 1.91 -10.68
CA PHE A 113 -13.68 2.44 -11.83
C PHE A 113 -14.34 2.02 -13.15
N VAL A 114 -14.66 0.74 -13.32
CA VAL A 114 -15.36 0.26 -14.52
C VAL A 114 -16.72 0.95 -14.66
N LYS A 115 -17.47 1.10 -13.57
CA LYS A 115 -18.81 1.73 -13.59
C LYS A 115 -18.78 3.23 -13.92
N PHE A 116 -17.83 3.98 -13.38
CA PHE A 116 -17.81 5.45 -13.48
C PHE A 116 -16.85 5.99 -14.54
N VAL A 117 -15.78 5.27 -14.84
CA VAL A 117 -14.72 5.67 -15.79
C VAL A 117 -14.80 4.84 -17.08
N GLY A 118 -15.47 3.68 -17.06
CA GLY A 118 -15.62 2.80 -18.22
C GLY A 118 -14.44 1.86 -18.46
N GLN A 119 -13.44 1.86 -17.58
CA GLN A 119 -12.26 1.00 -17.63
C GLN A 119 -11.76 0.68 -16.21
N PRO A 120 -11.02 -0.41 -16.00
CA PRO A 120 -10.42 -0.70 -14.71
C PRO A 120 -9.41 0.39 -14.29
N GLY A 121 -9.14 0.50 -12.99
CA GLY A 121 -8.12 1.42 -12.48
C GLY A 121 -6.71 0.89 -12.76
N TRP A 122 -6.53 -0.42 -12.60
CA TRP A 122 -5.28 -1.12 -12.85
C TRP A 122 -5.52 -2.56 -13.29
N LEU A 123 -4.47 -3.21 -13.78
CA LEU A 123 -4.49 -4.63 -14.15
C LEU A 123 -3.28 -5.32 -13.55
N TYR A 124 -3.50 -6.38 -12.78
CA TYR A 124 -2.41 -7.25 -12.33
C TYR A 124 -1.81 -8.02 -13.51
N LYS A 125 -0.48 -8.16 -13.53
CA LYS A 125 0.26 -8.82 -14.62
C LYS A 125 1.01 -10.08 -14.20
N ILE A 126 1.04 -10.39 -12.90
CA ILE A 126 1.75 -11.55 -12.36
C ILE A 126 0.74 -12.60 -11.91
N TRP A 127 0.91 -13.82 -12.41
CA TRP A 127 0.03 -14.96 -12.14
C TRP A 127 0.09 -15.44 -10.68
N PRO A 128 -0.92 -16.18 -10.18
CA PRO A 128 -2.23 -16.34 -10.81
C PRO A 128 -3.01 -15.03 -10.78
N VAL A 129 -3.57 -14.63 -11.92
CA VAL A 129 -4.41 -13.42 -12.04
C VAL A 129 -5.87 -13.85 -11.97
N HIS A 130 -6.64 -13.12 -11.19
CA HIS A 130 -8.04 -13.43 -10.94
C HIS A 130 -8.95 -12.31 -11.46
N TYR A 131 -9.66 -12.58 -12.55
CA TYR A 131 -10.44 -11.62 -13.36
C TYR A 131 -9.71 -10.31 -13.76
N GLY A 132 -8.39 -10.22 -13.54
CA GLY A 132 -7.59 -9.01 -13.78
C GLY A 132 -7.53 -8.03 -12.61
N TYR A 133 -8.47 -8.12 -11.66
CA TYR A 133 -8.63 -7.20 -10.52
C TYR A 133 -7.63 -7.43 -9.40
N THR A 134 -7.19 -8.68 -9.22
CA THR A 134 -6.27 -9.07 -8.16
C THR A 134 -5.39 -10.24 -8.61
N SER A 135 -4.39 -10.57 -7.82
CA SER A 135 -3.42 -11.64 -8.08
C SER A 135 -3.15 -12.45 -6.83
N GLY A 136 -2.78 -13.73 -7.00
CA GLY A 136 -2.25 -14.56 -5.92
C GLY A 136 -1.02 -13.95 -5.24
N VAL A 137 -0.29 -13.06 -5.92
CA VAL A 137 0.77 -12.24 -5.30
C VAL A 137 0.24 -11.36 -4.17
N GLY A 138 -1.02 -10.93 -4.24
CA GLY A 138 -1.71 -10.15 -3.21
C GLY A 138 -1.74 -10.85 -1.84
N MET A 139 -1.74 -12.19 -1.82
CA MET A 139 -1.65 -12.98 -0.57
C MET A 139 -0.36 -12.75 0.21
N PHE A 140 0.66 -12.19 -0.42
CA PHE A 140 1.96 -11.93 0.20
C PHE A 140 2.29 -10.43 0.21
N MET A 141 1.96 -9.72 -0.85
CA MET A 141 2.16 -8.28 -0.96
C MET A 141 1.36 -7.51 0.09
N TRP A 142 0.08 -7.82 0.26
CA TRP A 142 -0.76 -7.09 1.21
C TRP A 142 -0.42 -7.36 2.68
N PRO A 143 -0.13 -8.61 3.11
CA PRO A 143 0.46 -8.82 4.43
C PRO A 143 1.80 -8.13 4.62
N LEU A 144 2.64 -8.06 3.58
CA LEU A 144 3.91 -7.35 3.67
C LEU A 144 3.71 -5.83 3.85
N TYR A 145 2.69 -5.26 3.20
CA TYR A 145 2.25 -3.90 3.50
C TYR A 145 1.72 -3.77 4.93
N GLY A 146 0.95 -4.74 5.44
CA GLY A 146 0.52 -4.77 6.85
C GLY A 146 1.69 -4.83 7.84
N PHE A 147 2.76 -5.57 7.50
CA PHE A 147 4.01 -5.58 8.25
C PHE A 147 4.67 -4.19 8.26
N PHE A 148 4.73 -3.51 7.10
CA PHE A 148 5.22 -2.14 7.01
C PHE A 148 4.41 -1.19 7.89
N VAL A 149 3.07 -1.23 7.81
CA VAL A 149 2.18 -0.39 8.62
C VAL A 149 2.41 -0.62 10.11
N PHE A 150 2.54 -1.88 10.56
CA PHE A 150 2.88 -2.22 11.94
C PHE A 150 4.23 -1.61 12.37
N CYS A 151 5.26 -1.76 11.55
CA CYS A 151 6.60 -1.25 11.84
C CYS A 151 6.63 0.29 11.84
N MET A 152 5.95 0.94 10.89
CA MET A 152 5.87 2.40 10.80
C MET A 152 5.09 2.99 11.98
N ASN A 153 3.98 2.36 12.39
CA ASN A 153 3.28 2.77 13.60
C ASN A 153 4.17 2.68 14.84
N SER A 154 4.92 1.57 14.96
CA SER A 154 5.90 1.41 16.04
C SER A 154 7.00 2.46 15.97
N ALA A 155 7.47 2.83 14.77
CA ALA A 155 8.47 3.88 14.58
C ALA A 155 7.95 5.27 14.99
N ILE A 156 6.72 5.61 14.62
CA ILE A 156 6.05 6.87 14.98
C ILE A 156 5.85 6.97 16.49
N GLU A 157 5.42 5.89 17.15
CA GLU A 157 5.19 5.85 18.59
C GLU A 157 6.47 5.98 19.40
N THR A 158 7.58 5.51 18.85
CA THR A 158 8.85 5.41 19.58
C THR A 158 9.83 6.54 19.31
N ASN A 159 9.65 7.28 18.20
CA ASN A 159 10.44 8.47 17.90
C ASN A 159 9.68 9.75 18.28
N PRO A 160 10.11 10.47 19.34
CA PRO A 160 9.43 11.68 19.80
C PRO A 160 9.33 12.79 18.74
N LYS A 161 10.23 12.81 17.75
CA LYS A 161 10.19 13.78 16.65
C LYS A 161 9.00 13.57 15.72
N LEU A 162 8.40 12.39 15.74
CA LEU A 162 7.24 12.02 14.93
C LEU A 162 5.92 12.05 15.70
N ALA A 163 5.92 12.56 16.94
CA ALA A 163 4.72 12.59 17.78
C ALA A 163 3.53 13.32 17.13
N TYR A 164 3.79 14.31 16.26
CA TYR A 164 2.75 15.01 15.50
C TYR A 164 2.01 14.11 14.49
N LEU A 165 2.66 13.02 14.03
CA LEU A 165 2.06 12.01 13.17
C LEU A 165 1.25 10.98 13.97
N ASN A 166 1.32 10.98 15.30
CA ASN A 166 0.60 10.01 16.13
C ASN A 166 -0.88 10.38 16.33
N ASN A 167 -1.56 10.73 15.24
CA ASN A 167 -3.00 10.92 15.18
C ASN A 167 -3.53 10.28 13.89
N ASN A 168 -4.80 9.87 13.91
CA ASN A 168 -5.38 9.10 12.80
C ASN A 168 -5.33 9.83 11.47
N ALA A 169 -5.66 11.13 11.45
CA ALA A 169 -5.70 11.87 10.20
C ALA A 169 -4.31 11.94 9.54
N ALA A 170 -3.27 12.20 10.34
CA ALA A 170 -1.89 12.20 9.84
C ALA A 170 -1.45 10.80 9.39
N LYS A 171 -1.76 9.74 10.15
CA LYS A 171 -1.46 8.35 9.75
C LYS A 171 -2.18 7.95 8.46
N THR A 172 -3.45 8.29 8.32
CA THR A 172 -4.23 8.04 7.09
C THR A 172 -3.56 8.67 5.88
N TYR A 173 -3.17 9.95 6.00
CA TYR A 173 -2.54 10.67 4.91
C TYR A 173 -1.15 10.09 4.57
N LEU A 174 -0.35 9.80 5.61
CA LEU A 174 0.95 9.17 5.45
C LEU A 174 0.84 7.83 4.72
N PHE A 175 -0.03 6.93 5.18
CA PHE A 175 -0.19 5.61 4.59
C PHE A 175 -0.79 5.66 3.17
N ALA A 176 -1.64 6.63 2.85
CA ALA A 176 -2.11 6.82 1.48
C ALA A 176 -0.96 7.20 0.53
N LEU A 177 -0.04 8.06 0.97
CA LEU A 177 1.15 8.41 0.20
C LEU A 177 2.16 7.26 0.14
N ASP A 178 2.41 6.58 1.27
CA ASP A 178 3.34 5.46 1.33
C ASP A 178 2.86 4.31 0.44
N ALA A 179 1.55 4.06 0.36
CA ALA A 179 0.99 3.07 -0.57
C ALA A 179 1.39 3.39 -2.02
N MET A 180 1.19 4.64 -2.49
CA MET A 180 1.60 5.04 -3.84
C MET A 180 3.12 4.98 -4.04
N ALA A 181 3.90 5.37 -3.05
CA ALA A 181 5.36 5.31 -3.12
C ALA A 181 5.85 3.86 -3.21
N LEU A 182 5.30 2.97 -2.39
CA LEU A 182 5.60 1.54 -2.41
C LEU A 182 5.13 0.89 -3.70
N GLU A 183 4.03 1.36 -4.28
CA GLU A 183 3.58 0.88 -5.59
C GLU A 183 4.59 1.20 -6.70
N ILE A 184 5.07 2.44 -6.74
CA ILE A 184 6.12 2.86 -7.67
C ILE A 184 7.37 2.00 -7.46
N LEU A 185 7.81 1.81 -6.21
CA LEU A 185 8.98 0.98 -5.90
C LEU A 185 8.79 -0.49 -6.29
N ALA A 186 7.61 -1.05 -6.05
CA ALA A 186 7.28 -2.43 -6.41
C ALA A 186 7.27 -2.63 -7.93
N ASN A 187 6.74 -1.67 -8.69
CA ASN A 187 6.81 -1.71 -10.15
C ASN A 187 8.24 -1.49 -10.69
N ILE A 188 9.02 -0.57 -10.11
CA ILE A 188 10.45 -0.42 -10.45
C ILE A 188 11.19 -1.74 -10.24
N PHE A 189 11.01 -2.36 -9.07
CA PHE A 189 11.59 -3.66 -8.76
C PHE A 189 11.17 -4.74 -9.77
N SER A 190 9.88 -4.80 -10.08
CA SER A 190 9.33 -5.83 -10.97
C SER A 190 9.85 -5.68 -12.41
N ILE A 191 9.95 -4.45 -12.90
CA ILE A 191 10.51 -4.15 -14.22
C ILE A 191 12.00 -4.45 -14.23
N LEU A 192 12.75 -4.06 -13.18
CA LEU A 192 14.19 -4.24 -13.11
C LEU A 192 14.58 -5.74 -13.08
N ILE A 193 13.86 -6.57 -12.33
CA ILE A 193 14.26 -7.97 -12.08
C ILE A 193 13.53 -8.96 -13.00
N PHE A 194 12.26 -8.69 -13.31
CA PHE A 194 11.40 -9.62 -14.04
C PHE A 194 10.89 -9.07 -15.37
N HIS A 195 11.29 -7.86 -15.75
CA HIS A 195 10.90 -7.20 -17.00
C HIS A 195 9.36 -7.16 -17.20
N THR A 196 8.59 -7.05 -16.11
CA THR A 196 7.13 -6.98 -16.12
C THR A 196 6.65 -5.92 -15.13
N TYR A 197 5.45 -5.39 -15.34
CA TYR A 197 4.73 -4.71 -14.25
C TYR A 197 4.24 -5.73 -13.23
N LEU A 198 4.07 -5.30 -11.97
CA LEU A 198 3.29 -6.02 -10.98
C LEU A 198 1.80 -5.69 -11.16
N PHE A 199 1.49 -4.39 -11.14
CA PHE A 199 0.20 -3.82 -11.52
C PHE A 199 0.42 -2.72 -12.55
N TYR A 200 -0.38 -2.73 -13.61
CA TYR A 200 -0.34 -1.73 -14.68
C TYR A 200 -1.53 -0.79 -14.50
N TYR A 201 -1.27 0.44 -14.08
CA TYR A 201 -2.32 1.46 -13.96
C TYR A 201 -2.74 1.94 -15.35
N LEU A 202 -4.04 1.96 -15.64
CA LEU A 202 -4.52 2.37 -16.96
C LEU A 202 -4.40 3.87 -17.20
N PRO A 203 -4.74 4.74 -16.23
CA PRO A 203 -4.28 6.12 -16.29
C PRO A 203 -2.75 6.15 -16.32
N GLY A 204 -2.19 6.73 -17.38
CA GLY A 204 -0.74 6.73 -17.65
C GLY A 204 0.01 7.96 -17.13
N ASP A 205 -0.61 8.77 -16.25
CA ASP A 205 -0.05 10.05 -15.79
C ASP A 205 1.28 9.90 -15.05
N LEU A 206 1.51 8.74 -14.44
CA LEU A 206 2.76 8.38 -13.75
C LEU A 206 3.41 7.14 -14.39
N ARG A 207 3.42 7.09 -15.74
CA ARG A 207 4.05 6.02 -16.54
C ARG A 207 3.54 4.61 -16.17
N HIS A 208 2.27 4.51 -15.79
CA HIS A 208 1.61 3.26 -15.39
C HIS A 208 2.15 2.61 -14.10
N PHE A 209 3.08 3.26 -13.39
CA PHE A 209 3.58 2.78 -12.09
C PHE A 209 2.53 2.91 -10.98
N THR A 210 1.76 3.99 -11.02
CA THR A 210 0.59 4.32 -10.19
C THR A 210 -0.21 5.41 -10.91
N THR A 211 -1.17 6.07 -10.27
CA THR A 211 -1.89 7.23 -10.83
C THR A 211 -2.34 8.19 -9.74
N ILE A 212 -2.38 9.49 -10.03
CA ILE A 212 -2.97 10.47 -9.09
C ILE A 212 -4.46 10.18 -8.79
N GLN A 213 -5.16 9.50 -9.71
CA GLN A 213 -6.57 9.16 -9.53
C GLN A 213 -6.79 8.19 -8.35
N ILE A 214 -5.77 7.40 -7.97
CA ILE A 214 -5.86 6.44 -6.87
C ILE A 214 -5.67 7.07 -5.50
N PHE A 215 -5.18 8.30 -5.43
CA PHE A 215 -4.87 8.95 -4.16
C PHE A 215 -6.10 9.13 -3.25
N ILE A 216 -7.22 9.62 -3.80
CA ILE A 216 -8.46 9.79 -3.04
C ILE A 216 -9.02 8.43 -2.57
N PRO A 217 -9.11 7.42 -3.45
CA PRO A 217 -9.38 6.05 -3.03
C PRO A 217 -8.49 5.59 -1.86
N TYR A 218 -7.16 5.76 -1.96
CA TYR A 218 -6.23 5.33 -0.91
C TYR A 218 -6.39 6.09 0.40
N LEU A 219 -6.70 7.39 0.38
CA LEU A 219 -7.06 8.13 1.58
C LEU A 219 -8.27 7.51 2.28
N PHE A 220 -9.28 7.09 1.52
CA PHE A 220 -10.44 6.42 2.08
C PHE A 220 -10.08 5.03 2.65
N ALA A 221 -9.36 4.20 1.90
CA ALA A 221 -8.95 2.87 2.33
C ALA A 221 -8.08 2.91 3.59
N CYS A 222 -7.05 3.77 3.60
CA CYS A 222 -6.16 3.94 4.75
C CYS A 222 -6.89 4.57 5.93
N GLY A 223 -7.89 5.42 5.70
CA GLY A 223 -8.75 5.99 6.74
C GLY A 223 -9.62 4.94 7.43
N LEU A 224 -10.23 4.05 6.63
CA LEU A 224 -10.93 2.89 7.15
C LEU A 224 -9.97 1.96 7.90
N GLY A 225 -8.81 1.66 7.32
CA GLY A 225 -7.78 0.83 7.94
C GLY A 225 -7.32 1.37 9.29
N ALA A 226 -7.02 2.67 9.39
CA ALA A 226 -6.63 3.32 10.64
C ALA A 226 -7.74 3.26 11.70
N THR A 227 -8.99 3.49 11.29
CA THR A 227 -10.15 3.43 12.20
C THR A 227 -10.40 2.02 12.71
N THR A 228 -10.34 1.03 11.82
CA THR A 228 -10.48 -0.39 12.15
C THR A 228 -9.34 -0.86 13.04
N SER A 229 -8.10 -0.44 12.77
CA SER A 229 -6.94 -0.76 13.61
C SER A 229 -7.13 -0.27 15.05
N LEU A 230 -7.60 0.96 15.24
CA LEU A 230 -7.91 1.47 16.58
C LEU A 230 -9.01 0.69 17.28
N PHE A 231 -10.04 0.29 16.55
CA PHE A 231 -11.11 -0.53 17.09
C PHE A 231 -10.55 -1.88 17.56
N LEU A 232 -9.73 -2.53 16.73
CA LEU A 232 -9.14 -3.83 17.03
C LEU A 232 -8.10 -3.74 18.17
N GLU A 233 -7.33 -2.66 18.26
CA GLU A 233 -6.40 -2.45 19.38
C GLU A 233 -7.08 -2.27 20.73
N ARG A 234 -8.35 -1.85 20.76
CA ARG A 234 -9.16 -1.82 21.99
C ARG A 234 -9.54 -3.22 22.47
N LEU A 235 -9.55 -4.21 21.58
CA LEU A 235 -9.77 -5.61 21.93
C LEU A 235 -8.48 -6.15 22.55
N LYS A 236 -8.26 -5.93 23.85
CA LYS A 236 -7.01 -6.25 24.58
C LYS A 236 -6.55 -7.73 24.51
N LYS A 237 -7.29 -8.64 23.86
CA LYS A 237 -7.03 -10.08 23.81
C LYS A 237 -7.24 -10.61 22.38
N ASN A 238 -6.60 -11.75 22.09
CA ASN A 238 -6.81 -12.56 20.88
C ASN A 238 -6.36 -11.96 19.54
N HIS A 239 -5.51 -10.91 19.53
CA HIS A 239 -5.02 -10.29 18.30
C HIS A 239 -4.47 -11.29 17.27
N PHE A 240 -3.71 -12.30 17.72
CA PHE A 240 -3.15 -13.33 16.85
C PHE A 240 -4.24 -14.12 16.13
N ILE A 241 -5.25 -14.61 16.86
CA ILE A 241 -6.35 -15.42 16.32
C ILE A 241 -7.19 -14.58 15.37
N ILE A 242 -7.47 -13.32 15.72
CA ILE A 242 -8.23 -12.39 14.87
C ILE A 242 -7.47 -12.13 13.57
N GLY A 243 -6.17 -11.85 13.65
CA GLY A 243 -5.33 -11.65 12.47
C GLY A 243 -5.28 -12.88 11.56
N LEU A 244 -5.10 -14.07 12.15
CA LEU A 244 -5.13 -15.32 11.41
C LEU A 244 -6.49 -15.56 10.73
N PHE A 245 -7.59 -15.27 11.43
CA PHE A 245 -8.94 -15.38 10.87
C PHE A 245 -9.13 -14.44 9.67
N PHE A 246 -8.73 -13.17 9.79
CA PHE A 246 -8.79 -12.23 8.66
C PHE A 246 -7.91 -12.67 7.50
N TYR A 247 -6.70 -13.18 7.77
CA TYR A 247 -5.85 -13.71 6.73
C TYR A 247 -6.52 -14.87 5.98
N LEU A 248 -7.03 -15.86 6.70
CA LEU A 248 -7.74 -17.01 6.11
C LEU A 248 -9.00 -16.59 5.36
N ALA A 249 -9.76 -15.64 5.90
CA ALA A 249 -10.91 -15.06 5.21
C ALA A 249 -10.49 -14.37 3.91
N GLY A 250 -9.35 -13.66 3.90
CA GLY A 250 -8.78 -13.06 2.70
C GLY A 250 -8.37 -14.10 1.65
N VAL A 251 -7.77 -15.21 2.08
CA VAL A 251 -7.44 -16.33 1.19
C VAL A 251 -8.71 -16.93 0.58
N ILE A 252 -9.74 -17.17 1.39
CA ILE A 252 -11.03 -17.67 0.90
C ILE A 252 -11.68 -16.69 -0.07
N SER A 253 -11.66 -15.38 0.25
CA SER A 253 -12.17 -14.34 -0.63
C SER A 253 -11.42 -14.31 -1.96
N LEU A 254 -10.09 -14.46 -1.95
CA LEU A 254 -9.29 -14.54 -3.16
C LEU A 254 -9.63 -15.79 -4.00
N PHE A 255 -9.91 -16.94 -3.42
CA PHE A 255 -10.26 -18.12 -4.21
C PHE A 255 -11.74 -18.16 -4.65
N TRP A 256 -12.62 -17.44 -3.96
CA TRP A 256 -14.05 -17.44 -4.24
C TRP A 256 -14.44 -16.31 -5.21
N LEU A 257 -14.00 -15.09 -4.94
CA LEU A 257 -14.39 -13.89 -5.70
C LEU A 257 -13.58 -13.70 -6.98
N ALA A 258 -12.63 -14.59 -7.23
CA ALA A 258 -11.52 -14.38 -8.12
C ALA A 258 -11.24 -15.64 -8.95
#